data_AF-A0A2Z4IR52-F1
#
_entry.id   AF-A0A2Z4IR52-F1
#
_cell.length_a   1.000
_cell.length_b   1.000
_cell.length_c   1.000
_cell.angle_alpha   90.00
_cell.angle_beta   90.00
_cell.angle_gamma   90.00
#
_symmetry.space_group_name_H-M   'P 1'
#
loop_
_entity.id
_entity.type
_entity.pdbx_description
1 polymer ?
#
loop_
_entity_poly.entity_id
_entity_poly.type
_entity_poly.pdbx_seq_one_letter_code
_entity_poly.pdbx_strand_id
1 'polypeptide(L)' 'MNDVQLSFGFGQINPPTLDEVKTFFTAKAVPVAEAEVFYYYYQSLDWHSESGMPIHNWKEAAEDWLYNLEN' A
#
# COMPACT_ATOMS: atom_id res chain seq x y z
N MET A 1 24.77 -5.46 2.62
CA MET A 1 23.56 -6.29 2.55
C MET A 1 22.57 -5.54 1.68
N ASN A 2 21.92 -6.26 0.77
CA ASN A 2 21.44 -5.74 -0.51
C ASN A 2 20.10 -5.02 -0.38
N ASP A 3 20.11 -3.70 -0.48
CA ASP A 3 18.93 -2.94 -0.87
C ASP A 3 19.16 -2.49 -2.31
N VAL A 4 18.70 -3.32 -3.25
CA VAL A 4 18.60 -2.94 -4.66
C VAL A 4 17.50 -1.90 -4.75
N GLN A 5 17.89 -0.63 -4.64
CA GLN A 5 17.04 0.49 -5.00
C GLN A 5 16.77 0.42 -6.51
N LEU A 6 15.65 -0.22 -6.88
CA LEU A 6 15.09 -0.12 -8.21
C LEU A 6 14.56 1.29 -8.40
N SER A 7 15.45 2.18 -8.84
CA SER A 7 15.12 3.49 -9.34
C SER A 7 14.44 3.35 -10.71
N PHE A 8 13.10 3.45 -10.75
CA PHE A 8 12.39 3.79 -11.97
C PHE A 8 11.81 5.19 -11.82
N GLY A 9 12.41 6.13 -12.55
CA GLY A 9 11.96 7.52 -12.58
C GLY A 9 10.67 7.67 -13.37
N PHE A 10 9.53 7.68 -12.69
CA PHE A 10 8.24 8.14 -13.23
C PHE A 10 7.36 8.68 -12.10
N GLY A 11 7.57 9.95 -11.71
CA GLY A 11 6.82 10.61 -10.64
C GLY A 11 7.16 10.06 -9.25
N GLN A 12 7.45 10.91 -8.28
CA GLN A 12 7.69 10.44 -6.91
C GLN A 12 6.36 9.96 -6.32
N ILE A 13 6.05 8.67 -6.48
CA ILE A 13 5.15 8.00 -5.56
C ILE A 13 5.99 7.71 -4.32
N ASN A 14 5.48 8.11 -3.15
CA ASN A 14 6.09 7.79 -1.86
C ASN A 14 5.32 6.58 -1.31
N PRO A 15 5.68 5.34 -1.72
CA PRO A 15 5.04 4.17 -1.16
C PRO A 15 5.37 4.08 0.33
N PRO A 16 4.39 3.67 1.16
CA PRO A 16 4.65 3.39 2.56
C PRO A 16 5.61 2.22 2.71
N THR A 17 6.21 2.13 3.89
CA THR A 17 6.85 0.90 4.33
C THR A 17 5.81 -0.10 4.84
N LEU A 18 6.13 -1.40 4.75
CA LEU A 18 5.25 -2.45 5.29
C LEU A 18 4.92 -2.20 6.77
N ASP A 19 5.87 -1.70 7.56
CA ASP A 19 5.67 -1.40 8.99
C ASP A 19 4.65 -0.27 9.22
N GLU A 20 4.67 0.77 8.38
CA GLU A 20 3.66 1.85 8.41
C GLU A 20 2.26 1.32 8.08
N VAL A 21 2.14 0.46 7.06
CA VAL A 21 0.86 -0.16 6.70
C VAL A 21 0.37 -1.04 7.84
N LYS A 22 1.23 -1.89 8.41
CA LYS A 22 0.89 -2.74 9.56
C LYS A 22 0.40 -1.93 10.76
N THR A 23 1.08 -0.83 11.07
CA THR A 23 0.68 0.08 12.15
C THR A 23 -0.68 0.71 11.89
N PHE A 24 -0.93 1.15 10.65
CA PHE A 24 -2.21 1.75 10.25
C PHE A 24 -3.38 0.76 10.37
N PHE A 25 -3.22 -0.46 9.85
CA PHE A 25 -4.24 -1.50 9.92
C PHE A 25 -4.48 -1.96 11.36
N THR A 26 -3.42 -2.12 12.16
CA THR A 26 -3.52 -2.46 13.58
C THR A 26 -4.29 -1.38 14.36
N ALA A 27 -4.04 -0.09 14.06
CA ALA A 27 -4.77 1.02 14.67
C ALA A 27 -6.26 1.04 14.32
N LYS A 28 -6.64 0.46 13.17
CA LYS A 28 -8.03 0.27 12.73
C LYS A 28 -8.64 -1.05 13.22
N ALA A 29 -7.96 -1.79 14.10
CA ALA A 29 -8.35 -3.12 14.59
C ALA A 29 -8.45 -4.19 13.48
N VAL A 30 -7.71 -4.02 12.40
CA VAL A 30 -7.66 -4.95 11.26
C VAL A 30 -6.43 -5.85 11.41
N PRO A 31 -6.52 -7.15 11.09
CA PRO A 31 -5.39 -8.06 11.20
C PRO A 31 -4.21 -7.64 10.32
N VAL A 32 -3.00 -7.85 10.85
CA VAL A 32 -1.72 -7.59 10.16
C VAL A 32 -1.61 -8.38 8.86
N ALA A 33 -2.25 -9.54 8.76
CA ALA A 33 -2.30 -10.33 7.53
C ALA A 33 -2.93 -9.54 6.37
N GLU A 34 -3.99 -8.76 6.63
CA GLU A 34 -4.61 -7.91 5.61
C GLU A 34 -3.69 -6.75 5.19
N ALA A 35 -2.94 -6.18 6.13
CA ALA A 35 -1.94 -5.16 5.84
C ALA A 35 -0.86 -5.68 4.88
N GLU A 36 -0.44 -6.93 5.06
CA GLU A 36 0.52 -7.60 4.17
C GLU A 36 -0.07 -7.83 2.79
N VAL A 37 -1.30 -8.34 2.70
CA VAL A 37 -2.01 -8.54 1.42
C VAL A 37 -2.15 -7.22 0.67
N PHE A 38 -2.61 -6.16 1.33
CA PHE A 38 -2.71 -4.82 0.77
C PHE A 38 -1.36 -4.34 0.22
N TYR A 39 -0.30 -4.45 1.03
CA TYR A 39 1.04 -3.99 0.64
C TYR A 39 1.55 -4.73 -0.59
N TYR A 40 1.50 -6.06 -0.61
CA TYR A 40 1.99 -6.86 -1.74
C TYR A 40 1.14 -6.67 -3.01
N TYR A 41 -0.17 -6.44 -2.86
CA TYR A 41 -1.07 -6.13 -3.96
C TYR A 41 -0.66 -4.82 -4.65
N TYR A 42 -0.56 -3.73 -3.90
CA TYR A 42 -0.17 -2.44 -4.48
C TYR A 42 1.30 -2.39 -4.91
N GLN A 43 2.20 -3.09 -4.23
CA GLN A 43 3.58 -3.23 -4.68
C GLN A 43 3.66 -3.88 -6.06
N SER A 44 2.82 -4.88 -6.34
CA SER A 44 2.76 -5.54 -7.66
C SER A 44 2.13 -4.67 -8.75
N LEU A 45 1.35 -3.67 -8.36
CA LEU A 45 0.77 -2.64 -9.24
C LEU A 45 1.66 -1.41 -9.36
N ASP A 46 2.90 -1.45 -8.86
CA ASP A 46 3.79 -0.28 -8.80
C ASP A 46 3.14 0.93 -8.11
N TRP A 47 2.26 0.68 -7.12
CA TRP A 47 1.45 1.70 -6.43
C TRP A 47 0.53 2.51 -7.35
N HIS A 48 0.00 1.87 -8.39
CA HIS A 48 -1.08 2.40 -9.22
C HIS A 48 -2.41 1.80 -8.79
N SER A 49 -3.49 2.57 -8.90
CA SER A 49 -4.85 2.06 -8.75
C SER A 49 -5.21 1.14 -9.93
N GLU A 50 -6.29 0.35 -9.80
CA GLU A 50 -6.81 -0.46 -10.91
C GLU A 50 -7.16 0.37 -12.16
N SER A 51 -7.43 1.67 -11.99
CA SER A 51 -7.66 2.60 -13.10
C SER A 51 -6.37 3.08 -13.79
N GLY A 52 -5.20 2.63 -13.32
CA GLY A 52 -3.88 3.05 -13.80
C GLY A 52 -3.42 4.42 -13.27
N MET A 53 -4.09 4.97 -12.25
CA MET A 53 -3.70 6.25 -11.67
C MET A 53 -2.69 6.04 -10.52
N PRO A 54 -1.62 6.85 -10.46
CA PRO A 54 -0.65 6.76 -9.37
C PRO A 54 -1.30 7.09 -8.02
N ILE A 55 -1.07 6.23 -7.03
CA ILE A 55 -1.60 6.41 -5.67
C ILE A 55 -0.68 7.35 -4.92
N HIS A 56 -1.07 8.61 -4.85
CA HIS A 56 -0.36 9.62 -4.06
C HIS A 56 -0.58 9.42 -2.55
N ASN A 57 -1.73 8.87 -2.16
CA ASN A 57 -2.14 8.67 -0.78
C ASN A 57 -2.53 7.22 -0.55
N TRP A 58 -1.55 6.42 -0.14
CA TRP A 58 -1.78 5.01 0.19
C TRP A 58 -2.77 4.83 1.36
N LYS A 59 -2.90 5.83 2.24
CA LYS A 59 -3.86 5.80 3.36
C LYS A 59 -5.30 5.81 2.85
N GLU A 60 -5.60 6.62 1.83
CA GLU A 60 -6.93 6.65 1.22
C GLU A 60 -7.23 5.30 0.53
N ALA A 61 -6.25 4.75 -0.19
CA ALA A 61 -6.38 3.40 -0.77
C ALA A 61 -6.56 2.33 0.32
N ALA A 62 -5.89 2.45 1.46
CA ALA A 62 -6.07 1.55 2.59
C ALA A 62 -7.47 1.69 3.20
N GLU A 63 -8.01 2.90 3.35
CA GLU A 63 -9.38 3.09 3.83
C GLU A 63 -10.42 2.51 2.86
N ASP A 64 -10.22 2.66 1.54
CA ASP A 64 -11.06 2.05 0.52
C ASP A 64 -11.00 0.52 0.57
N TRP A 65 -9.79 -0.04 0.74
CA TRP A 65 -9.58 -1.47 0.95
C TRP A 65 -10.35 -1.99 2.17
N LEU A 66 -10.25 -1.30 3.30
CA LEU A 66 -10.98 -1.65 4.53
C LEU A 66 -12.49 -1.58 4.32
N TYR A 67 -12.97 -0.52 3.66
CA TYR A 67 -14.39 -0.39 3.33
C TYR A 67 -14.91 -1.53 2.46
N ASN A 68 -14.11 -2.02 1.51
CA ASN A 68 -14.44 -3.16 0.66
C ASN A 68 -14.35 -4.52 1.38
N LEU A 69 -13.61 -4.63 2.49
CA LEU A 69 -13.59 -5.86 3.32
C LEU A 69 -14.83 -5.99 4.21
N GLU A 70 -15.42 -4.87 4.62
CA GLU A 70 -16.57 -4.84 5.54
C GLU A 70 -17.92 -5.02 4.82
N ASN A 71 -17.95 -5.04 3.48
CA ASN A 71 -19.16 -5.03 2.65
C ASN A 71 -19.25 -6.24 1.71
#